data_AF-W0Q5V9-F1
#
_entry.id   AF-W0Q5V9-F1
#
_cell.length_a   1.000
_cell.length_b   1.000
_cell.length_c   1.000
_cell.angle_alpha   90.00
_cell.angle_beta   90.00
_cell.angle_gamma   90.00
#
_symmetry.space_group_name_H-M   'P 1'
#
loop_
_entity.id
_entity.type
_entity.pdbx_description
1 polymer ?
#
loop_
_entity_poly.entity_id
_entity_poly.type
_entity_poly.pdbx_seq_one_letter_code
_entity_poly.pdbx_strand_id
1 'polypeptide(L)'
;MNKKLLLLLLFSPLVKAETIVEFDQDQKEFNHDRQAVEFEQKIVKNTQKSTAYLPDEQVTESVEQQINQAILTQNWEKLEILLTAYSMQQQADPLLLDYASAALAYAKKDHRSAIFYYQQLLKKQPSFIYPRFDLALILKEDFRYREAQKEFEQLKTTAPHNLHATINNALEQMAEEEQWKPDFYL
;
A
#
# COMPACT_ATOMS: atom_id res chain seq x y z
N MET A 1 -52.79 -60.32 -5.91
CA MET A 1 -52.82 -59.78 -7.29
C MET A 1 -51.83 -58.62 -7.35
N ASN A 2 -50.85 -58.68 -8.23
CA ASN A 2 -49.62 -57.89 -8.07
C ASN A 2 -49.74 -56.54 -8.79
N LYS A 3 -49.33 -55.44 -8.14
CA LYS A 3 -49.01 -54.18 -8.80
C LYS A 3 -47.62 -53.71 -8.36
N LYS A 4 -46.96 -52.97 -9.25
CA LYS A 4 -45.49 -52.89 -9.30
C LYS A 4 -44.90 -51.80 -8.39
N LEU A 5 -43.66 -52.06 -8.01
CA LEU A 5 -42.68 -51.11 -7.50
C LEU A 5 -42.64 -49.82 -8.34
N LEU A 6 -42.55 -48.66 -7.69
CA LEU A 6 -42.09 -47.41 -8.30
C LEU A 6 -41.31 -46.60 -7.26
N LEU A 7 -40.03 -46.97 -7.10
CA LEU A 7 -39.08 -46.22 -6.28
C LEU A 7 -38.73 -44.90 -6.98
N LEU A 8 -39.34 -43.80 -6.54
CA LEU A 8 -38.90 -42.46 -6.88
C LEU A 8 -37.59 -42.16 -6.13
N LEU A 9 -36.47 -42.48 -6.75
CA LEU A 9 -35.15 -41.99 -6.32
C LEU A 9 -35.10 -40.47 -6.52
N LEU A 10 -35.33 -39.73 -5.45
CA LEU A 10 -35.05 -38.30 -5.40
C LEU A 10 -33.53 -38.10 -5.42
N PHE A 11 -32.97 -38.07 -6.63
CA PHE A 11 -31.61 -37.58 -6.88
C PHE A 11 -31.58 -36.07 -6.64
N SER A 12 -31.41 -35.66 -5.38
CA SER A 12 -31.03 -34.29 -5.06
C SER A 12 -29.67 -34.01 -5.73
N PRO A 13 -29.56 -33.03 -6.64
CA PRO A 13 -28.25 -32.55 -7.03
C PRO A 13 -27.61 -31.94 -5.78
N LEU A 14 -26.52 -32.54 -5.30
CA LEU A 14 -25.71 -31.94 -4.26
C LEU A 14 -24.98 -30.76 -4.89
N VAL A 15 -25.65 -29.61 -4.95
CA VAL A 15 -25.04 -28.34 -5.37
C VAL A 15 -23.98 -28.01 -4.33
N LYS A 16 -22.73 -28.41 -4.60
CA LYS A 16 -21.56 -27.79 -4.02
C LYS A 16 -21.57 -26.34 -4.49
N ALA A 17 -22.24 -25.49 -3.72
CA ALA A 17 -22.01 -24.06 -3.70
C ALA A 17 -20.64 -23.78 -3.04
N GLU A 18 -19.59 -24.38 -3.61
CA GLU A 18 -18.25 -23.81 -3.57
C GLU A 18 -18.24 -22.62 -4.54
N THR A 19 -19.08 -21.63 -4.22
CA THR A 19 -18.72 -20.23 -4.44
C THR A 19 -17.53 -19.97 -3.53
N ILE A 20 -16.38 -20.47 -3.96
CA ILE A 20 -15.14 -19.72 -3.83
C ILE A 20 -15.50 -18.38 -4.47
N VAL A 21 -15.82 -17.41 -3.63
CA VAL A 21 -15.69 -16.02 -4.03
C VAL A 21 -14.18 -15.86 -4.15
N GLU A 22 -13.68 -16.19 -5.34
CA GLU A 22 -12.38 -15.78 -5.81
C GLU A 22 -12.50 -14.27 -5.85
N PHE A 23 -12.16 -13.66 -4.71
CA PHE A 23 -12.23 -12.24 -4.49
C PHE A 23 -11.06 -11.67 -5.25
N ASP A 24 -11.27 -11.60 -6.56
CA ASP A 24 -10.38 -11.07 -7.58
C ASP A 24 -10.32 -9.55 -7.39
N GLN A 25 -9.77 -9.17 -6.23
CA GLN A 25 -9.07 -7.93 -6.08
C GLN A 25 -7.87 -8.02 -7.01
N ASP A 26 -8.13 -7.72 -8.29
CA ASP A 26 -7.20 -7.05 -9.19
C ASP A 26 -6.22 -6.27 -8.30
N GLN A 27 -4.98 -6.77 -8.20
CA GLN A 27 -4.02 -6.12 -7.36
C GLN A 27 -3.85 -4.72 -7.92
N LYS A 28 -4.38 -3.71 -7.20
CA LYS A 28 -4.00 -2.32 -7.39
C LYS A 28 -2.58 -2.22 -6.87
N GLU A 29 -1.66 -2.69 -7.71
CA GLU A 29 -0.24 -2.63 -7.48
C GLU A 29 0.11 -1.20 -7.10
N PHE A 30 1.01 -1.05 -6.12
CA PHE A 30 1.66 0.22 -5.93
C PHE A 30 2.46 0.49 -7.21
N ASN A 31 1.88 1.32 -8.09
CA ASN A 31 2.43 1.62 -9.39
C ASN A 31 3.62 2.58 -9.23
N HIS A 32 4.72 1.99 -8.75
CA HIS A 32 5.94 2.64 -8.30
C HIS A 32 6.76 3.26 -9.44
N ASP A 33 6.37 3.05 -10.71
CA ASP A 33 7.06 3.35 -11.98
C ASP A 33 7.80 4.71 -12.07
N ARG A 34 7.53 5.67 -11.18
CA ARG A 34 8.30 6.93 -11.04
C ARG A 34 8.50 7.43 -9.59
N GLN A 35 7.98 6.74 -8.57
CA GLN A 35 7.51 7.43 -7.35
C GLN A 35 8.46 7.39 -6.14
N ALA A 36 9.07 6.25 -5.80
CA ALA A 36 10.07 6.20 -4.71
C ALA A 36 11.41 6.89 -5.06
N VAL A 37 11.55 7.43 -6.29
CA VAL A 37 12.59 8.39 -6.69
C VAL A 37 12.37 9.78 -6.06
N GLU A 38 11.15 10.13 -5.65
CA GLU A 38 10.83 11.48 -5.17
C GLU A 38 11.05 11.68 -3.65
N PHE A 39 11.25 10.60 -2.88
CA PHE A 39 11.63 10.68 -1.47
C PHE A 39 13.06 11.26 -1.28
N GLU A 40 14.03 10.91 -2.14
CA GLU A 40 15.43 11.38 -2.00
C GLU A 40 15.59 12.89 -2.22
N GLN A 41 14.97 13.44 -3.28
CA GLN A 41 15.43 14.69 -3.92
C GLN A 41 15.36 15.96 -3.05
N LYS A 42 14.60 15.92 -1.95
CA LYS A 42 14.58 16.99 -0.95
C LYS A 42 15.47 16.74 0.27
N ILE A 43 15.65 15.49 0.68
CA ILE A 43 16.46 15.17 1.88
C ILE A 43 17.94 15.39 1.58
N VAL A 44 18.44 14.90 0.44
CA VAL A 44 19.85 15.04 0.00
C VAL A 44 20.29 16.52 -0.10
N LYS A 45 19.37 17.43 -0.42
CA LYS A 45 19.69 18.86 -0.63
C LYS A 45 19.89 19.67 0.66
N ASN A 46 19.54 19.14 1.83
CA ASN A 46 19.66 19.88 3.10
C ASN A 46 20.93 19.55 3.91
N THR A 47 21.72 18.56 3.47
CA THR A 47 22.93 18.09 4.17
C THR A 47 24.24 18.60 3.54
N GLN A 48 24.19 19.22 2.37
CA GLN A 48 25.40 19.64 1.65
C GLN A 48 26.01 20.94 2.18
N LYS A 49 26.98 20.83 3.10
CA LYS A 49 27.94 21.91 3.38
C LYS A 49 29.38 21.47 3.69
N SER A 50 29.94 20.59 2.85
CA SER A 50 31.38 20.42 2.63
C SER A 50 31.57 19.54 1.38
N THR A 51 32.55 19.61 0.49
CA THR A 51 33.65 20.52 0.07
C THR A 51 34.46 19.71 -0.95
N ALA A 52 35.08 20.36 -1.94
CA ALA A 52 36.08 19.79 -2.86
C ALA A 52 35.60 18.76 -3.92
N TYR A 53 36.46 18.57 -4.92
CA TYR A 53 36.23 17.84 -6.17
C TYR A 53 37.38 16.83 -6.36
N LEU A 54 37.07 15.55 -6.58
CA LEU A 54 38.01 14.49 -6.99
C LEU A 54 37.28 13.48 -7.90
N PRO A 55 38.01 12.71 -8.74
CA PRO A 55 37.41 12.01 -9.88
C PRO A 55 37.22 10.49 -9.69
N ASP A 56 36.22 9.96 -10.39
CA ASP A 56 36.14 8.58 -10.93
C ASP A 56 36.42 7.42 -9.95
N GLU A 57 35.62 7.34 -8.87
CA GLU A 57 35.50 6.14 -8.04
C GLU A 57 34.21 5.36 -8.35
N GLN A 58 34.23 4.04 -8.13
CA GLN A 58 33.05 3.17 -8.25
C GLN A 58 32.01 3.58 -7.20
N VAL A 59 30.98 4.32 -7.60
CA VAL A 59 29.94 4.83 -6.69
C VAL A 59 29.08 3.66 -6.18
N THR A 60 29.40 3.16 -5.00
CA THR A 60 28.54 2.22 -4.28
C THR A 60 27.32 2.99 -3.75
N GLU A 61 26.14 2.62 -4.21
CA GLU A 61 24.85 3.15 -3.72
C GLU A 61 24.77 3.12 -2.19
N SER A 62 24.32 4.22 -1.58
CA SER A 62 24.12 4.27 -0.12
C SER A 62 23.02 3.28 0.32
N VAL A 63 22.97 2.94 1.60
CA VAL A 63 21.95 2.00 2.11
C VAL A 63 20.55 2.56 1.89
N GLU A 64 20.36 3.88 1.99
CA GLU A 64 19.13 4.58 1.64
C GLU A 64 18.75 4.40 0.17
N GLN A 65 19.70 4.57 -0.75
CA GLN A 65 19.46 4.37 -2.17
C GLN A 65 19.07 2.91 -2.45
N GLN A 66 19.77 1.96 -1.84
CA GLN A 66 19.46 0.54 -1.97
C GLN A 66 18.09 0.16 -1.40
N ILE A 67 17.63 0.84 -0.34
CA ILE A 67 16.26 0.72 0.22
C ILE A 67 15.23 1.24 -0.78
N ASN A 68 15.42 2.46 -1.31
CA ASN A 68 14.51 3.04 -2.29
C ASN A 68 14.45 2.22 -3.59
N GLN A 69 15.58 1.70 -4.06
CA GLN A 69 15.63 0.75 -5.18
C GLN A 69 14.92 -0.58 -4.86
N ALA A 70 15.03 -1.10 -3.64
CA ALA A 70 14.30 -2.31 -3.24
C ALA A 70 12.78 -2.09 -3.20
N ILE A 71 12.31 -0.89 -2.83
CA ILE A 71 10.89 -0.50 -2.90
C ILE A 71 10.44 -0.37 -4.37
N LEU A 72 11.19 0.40 -5.19
CA LEU A 72 10.91 0.59 -6.63
C LEU A 72 10.81 -0.73 -7.39
N THR A 73 11.74 -1.65 -7.14
CA THR A 73 11.82 -2.96 -7.81
C THR A 73 11.00 -4.06 -7.12
N GLN A 74 10.23 -3.70 -6.09
CA GLN A 74 9.42 -4.63 -5.27
C GLN A 74 10.23 -5.82 -4.72
N ASN A 75 11.52 -5.62 -4.47
CA ASN A 75 12.42 -6.65 -3.94
C ASN A 75 12.32 -6.69 -2.41
N TRP A 76 11.19 -7.24 -1.93
CA TRP A 76 10.82 -7.26 -0.52
C TRP A 76 11.79 -8.06 0.36
N GLU A 77 12.42 -9.10 -0.18
CA GLU A 77 13.47 -9.87 0.50
C GLU A 77 14.72 -9.00 0.75
N LYS A 78 15.21 -8.30 -0.29
CA LYS A 78 16.32 -7.33 -0.13
C LYS A 78 15.93 -6.22 0.84
N LEU A 79 14.69 -5.72 0.78
CA LEU A 79 14.19 -4.66 1.65
C LEU A 79 14.22 -5.07 3.13
N GLU A 80 13.80 -6.28 3.47
CA GLU A 80 13.81 -6.79 4.85
C GLU A 80 15.24 -6.93 5.41
N ILE A 81 16.18 -7.44 4.59
CA ILE A 81 17.60 -7.54 4.95
C ILE A 81 18.20 -6.14 5.16
N LEU A 82 17.92 -5.19 4.26
CA LEU A 82 18.38 -3.81 4.35
C LEU A 82 17.84 -3.10 5.60
N LEU A 83 16.54 -3.21 5.91
CA LEU A 83 15.94 -2.56 7.08
C LEU A 83 16.44 -3.16 8.40
N THR A 84 16.70 -4.46 8.43
CA THR A 84 17.34 -5.11 9.59
C THR A 84 18.71 -4.48 9.88
N ALA A 85 19.55 -4.31 8.85
CA ALA A 85 20.86 -3.66 9.01
C ALA A 85 20.77 -2.14 9.24
N TYR A 86 19.83 -1.45 8.60
CA TYR A 86 19.69 0.00 8.65
C TYR A 86 19.18 0.48 10.02
N SER A 87 18.20 -0.22 10.59
CA SER A 87 17.62 0.12 11.91
C SER A 87 18.64 0.06 13.07
N MET A 88 19.78 -0.60 12.90
CA MET A 88 20.87 -0.65 13.87
C MET A 88 21.86 0.51 13.76
N GLN A 89 21.77 1.36 12.73
CA GLN A 89 22.71 2.46 12.50
C GLN A 89 22.35 3.69 13.33
N GLN A 90 23.33 4.29 14.01
CA GLN A 90 23.12 5.45 14.89
C GLN A 90 22.63 6.71 14.15
N GLN A 91 22.72 6.75 12.82
CA GLN A 91 22.34 7.87 11.96
C GLN A 91 21.19 7.53 10.99
N ALA A 92 20.52 6.39 11.16
CA ALA A 92 19.41 5.97 10.29
C ALA A 92 18.26 7.00 10.29
N ASP A 93 17.76 7.35 9.10
CA ASP A 93 16.64 8.28 8.97
C ASP A 93 15.33 7.61 9.46
N PRO A 94 14.68 8.13 10.53
CA PRO A 94 13.41 7.59 11.00
C PRO A 94 12.26 7.77 10.01
N LEU A 95 12.36 8.72 9.06
CA LEU A 95 11.35 8.88 8.00
C LEU A 95 11.46 7.75 6.98
N LEU A 96 12.69 7.40 6.56
CA LEU A 96 12.92 6.28 5.65
C LEU A 96 12.58 4.94 6.31
N LEU A 97 12.93 4.77 7.60
CA LEU A 97 12.55 3.59 8.37
C LEU A 97 11.02 3.42 8.45
N ASP A 98 10.26 4.46 8.78
CA ASP A 98 8.79 4.38 8.77
C ASP A 98 8.26 4.09 7.35
N TYR A 99 8.72 4.80 6.31
CA TYR A 99 8.24 4.58 4.93
C TYR A 99 8.47 3.14 4.43
N ALA A 100 9.71 2.67 4.56
CA ALA A 100 10.11 1.36 4.08
C ALA A 100 9.51 0.21 4.89
N SER A 101 9.33 0.39 6.21
CA SER A 101 8.62 -0.58 7.05
C SER A 101 7.13 -0.66 6.68
N ALA A 102 6.52 0.46 6.27
CA ALA A 102 5.14 0.48 5.81
C ALA A 102 4.97 -0.28 4.48
N ALA A 103 5.85 -0.05 3.51
CA ALA A 103 5.88 -0.76 2.23
C ALA A 103 6.10 -2.27 2.42
N LEU A 104 7.06 -2.67 3.26
CA LEU A 104 7.31 -4.09 3.58
C LEU A 104 6.13 -4.76 4.30
N ALA A 105 5.48 -4.05 5.22
CA ALA A 105 4.27 -4.56 5.89
C ALA A 105 3.10 -4.75 4.91
N TYR A 106 2.90 -3.80 3.98
CA TYR A 106 1.89 -3.93 2.93
C TYR A 106 2.18 -5.11 1.98
N ALA A 107 3.43 -5.29 1.56
CA ALA A 107 3.85 -6.44 0.74
C ALA A 107 3.60 -7.79 1.45
N LYS A 108 3.68 -7.82 2.79
CA LYS A 108 3.34 -8.97 3.64
C LYS A 108 1.84 -9.08 3.98
N LYS A 109 1.00 -8.22 3.41
CA LYS A 109 -0.45 -8.07 3.69
C LYS A 109 -0.79 -7.81 5.17
N ASP A 110 0.17 -7.27 5.94
CA ASP A 110 -0.09 -6.71 7.27
C ASP A 110 -0.51 -5.24 7.14
N HIS A 111 -1.77 -5.04 6.74
CA HIS A 111 -2.38 -3.71 6.61
C HIS A 111 -2.31 -2.92 7.93
N ARG A 112 -2.42 -3.61 9.08
CA ARG A 112 -2.36 -2.98 10.41
C ARG A 112 -1.00 -2.34 10.68
N SER A 113 0.09 -3.05 10.42
CA SER A 113 1.44 -2.50 10.57
C SER A 113 1.74 -1.46 9.50
N ALA A 114 1.30 -1.67 8.25
CA ALA A 114 1.49 -0.69 7.17
C ALA A 114 0.81 0.65 7.51
N ILE A 115 -0.46 0.62 7.93
CA ILE A 115 -1.22 1.79 8.39
C ILE A 115 -0.52 2.46 9.58
N PHE A 116 -0.01 1.69 10.55
CA PHE A 116 0.73 2.24 11.67
C PHE A 116 1.96 3.03 11.22
N TYR A 117 2.85 2.42 10.41
CA TYR A 117 4.08 3.07 9.96
C TYR A 117 3.80 4.30 9.07
N TYR A 118 2.86 4.23 8.12
CA TYR A 118 2.44 5.40 7.34
C TYR A 118 1.87 6.53 8.22
N GLN A 119 1.08 6.21 9.24
CA GLN A 119 0.60 7.20 10.20
C GLN A 119 1.73 7.80 11.06
N GLN A 120 2.77 7.05 11.39
CA GLN A 120 3.94 7.56 12.12
C GLN A 120 4.78 8.50 11.24
N LEU A 121 5.00 8.13 9.98
CA LEU A 121 5.65 8.98 8.97
C LEU A 121 4.91 10.31 8.76
N LEU A 122 3.59 10.26 8.56
CA LEU A 122 2.77 11.45 8.28
C LEU A 122 2.57 12.36 9.50
N LYS A 123 2.72 11.85 10.73
CA LYS A 123 2.81 12.69 11.94
C LYS A 123 4.11 13.51 11.98
N LYS A 124 5.21 12.97 11.45
CA LYS A 124 6.51 13.65 11.37
C LYS A 124 6.55 14.62 10.19
N GLN A 125 6.07 14.19 9.01
CA GLN A 125 6.09 14.98 7.77
C GLN A 125 4.72 15.00 7.08
N PRO A 126 3.77 15.86 7.53
CA PRO A 126 2.40 15.90 6.99
C PRO A 126 2.30 16.30 5.51
N SER A 127 3.35 16.89 4.91
CA SER A 127 3.36 17.32 3.52
C SER A 127 3.74 16.23 2.51
N PHE A 128 3.94 14.99 2.95
CA PHE A 128 4.24 13.87 2.06
C PHE A 128 2.97 13.37 1.36
N ILE A 129 2.94 13.53 0.04
CA ILE A 129 1.78 13.27 -0.83
C ILE A 129 1.60 11.76 -1.05
N TYR A 130 2.62 11.07 -1.59
CA TYR A 130 2.50 9.65 -1.91
C TYR A 130 2.31 8.78 -0.66
N PRO A 131 3.09 8.91 0.43
CA PRO A 131 2.80 8.19 1.68
C PRO A 131 1.38 8.39 2.27
N ARG A 132 0.69 9.49 1.95
CA ARG A 132 -0.71 9.69 2.30
C ARG A 132 -1.68 9.04 1.31
N PHE A 133 -1.33 9.02 0.04
CA PHE A 133 -2.06 8.30 -1.01
C PHE A 133 -2.00 6.78 -0.78
N ASP A 134 -0.80 6.26 -0.50
CA ASP A 134 -0.53 4.89 -0.07
C ASP A 134 -1.39 4.50 1.15
N LEU A 135 -1.36 5.33 2.20
CA LEU A 135 -2.18 5.15 3.40
C LEU A 135 -3.68 5.12 3.07
N ALA A 136 -4.15 6.00 2.19
CA ALA A 136 -5.55 6.06 1.80
C ALA A 136 -6.00 4.83 1.00
N LEU A 137 -5.14 4.28 0.13
CA LEU A 137 -5.38 3.00 -0.55
C LEU A 137 -5.44 1.84 0.44
N ILE A 138 -4.46 1.69 1.34
CA ILE A 138 -4.44 0.60 2.32
C ILE A 138 -5.64 0.71 3.29
N LEU A 139 -6.05 1.92 3.67
CA LEU A 139 -7.28 2.13 4.46
C LEU A 139 -8.55 1.75 3.69
N LYS A 140 -8.59 1.88 2.36
CA LYS A 140 -9.70 1.36 1.54
C LYS A 140 -9.70 -0.17 1.51
N GLU A 141 -8.53 -0.80 1.34
CA GLU A 141 -8.36 -2.26 1.35
C GLU A 141 -8.63 -2.89 2.75
N ASP A 142 -8.36 -2.16 3.83
CA ASP A 142 -8.72 -2.50 5.22
C ASP A 142 -10.20 -2.16 5.55
N PHE A 143 -11.02 -1.83 4.55
CA PHE A 143 -12.44 -1.44 4.64
C PHE A 143 -12.75 -0.21 5.54
N ARG A 144 -11.74 0.58 5.89
CA ARG A 144 -11.82 1.78 6.76
C ARG A 144 -12.10 3.04 5.95
N TYR A 145 -13.16 2.97 5.16
CA TYR A 145 -13.51 3.98 4.15
C TYR A 145 -13.55 5.42 4.67
N ARG A 146 -14.09 5.67 5.86
CA ARG A 146 -14.14 7.03 6.45
C ARG A 146 -12.76 7.63 6.71
N GLU A 147 -11.77 6.79 7.06
CA GLU A 147 -10.39 7.22 7.25
C GLU A 147 -9.69 7.40 5.90
N ALA A 148 -9.86 6.45 4.96
CA ALA A 148 -9.38 6.57 3.58
C ALA A 148 -9.89 7.86 2.91
N GLN A 149 -11.17 8.19 3.09
CA GLN A 149 -11.82 9.37 2.50
C GLN A 149 -11.15 10.64 3.03
N LYS A 150 -10.95 10.74 4.35
CA LYS A 150 -10.28 11.87 4.98
C LYS A 150 -8.86 12.06 4.45
N GLU A 151 -8.13 10.98 4.19
CA GLU A 151 -6.77 11.05 3.65
C GLU A 151 -6.74 11.39 2.15
N PHE A 152 -7.69 10.88 1.34
CA PHE A 152 -7.88 11.31 -0.05
C PHE A 152 -8.36 12.77 -0.18
N GLU A 153 -9.24 13.24 0.70
CA GLU A 153 -9.72 14.64 0.71
C GLU A 153 -8.60 15.64 0.97
N GLN A 154 -7.68 15.33 1.90
CA GLN A 154 -6.46 16.13 2.15
C GLN A 154 -5.56 16.24 0.92
N LEU A 155 -5.62 15.27 -0.01
CA LEU A 155 -4.81 15.26 -1.24
C LEU A 155 -5.43 16.09 -2.39
N LYS A 156 -6.74 16.36 -2.38
CA LYS A 156 -7.44 17.01 -3.52
C LYS A 156 -6.91 18.40 -3.90
N THR A 157 -6.23 19.09 -2.97
CA THR A 157 -5.64 20.43 -3.19
C THR A 157 -4.12 20.42 -3.33
N THR A 158 -3.44 19.31 -3.00
CA THR A 158 -1.97 19.25 -2.90
C THR A 158 -1.34 18.22 -3.84
N ALA A 159 -2.08 17.19 -4.26
CA ALA A 159 -1.57 16.16 -5.14
C ALA A 159 -1.25 16.69 -6.55
N PRO A 160 -0.23 16.13 -7.23
CA PRO A 160 0.05 16.44 -8.63
C PRO A 160 -1.08 15.92 -9.54
N HIS A 161 -1.24 16.56 -10.69
CA HIS A 161 -2.39 16.36 -11.59
C HIS A 161 -2.63 14.91 -12.02
N ASN A 162 -1.56 14.11 -12.17
CA ASN A 162 -1.63 12.69 -12.52
C ASN A 162 -2.34 11.82 -11.46
N LEU A 163 -2.44 12.26 -10.21
CA LEU A 163 -3.19 11.55 -9.17
C LEU A 163 -4.66 11.99 -9.07
N HIS A 164 -5.05 13.13 -9.66
CA HIS A 164 -6.40 13.70 -9.47
C HIS A 164 -7.51 12.74 -9.93
N ALA A 165 -7.33 12.08 -11.07
CA ALA A 165 -8.27 11.08 -11.58
C ALA A 165 -8.39 9.88 -10.63
N THR A 166 -7.26 9.34 -10.17
CA THR A 166 -7.20 8.18 -9.27
C THR A 166 -7.82 8.48 -7.89
N ILE A 167 -7.56 9.67 -7.35
CA ILE A 167 -8.15 10.13 -6.08
C ILE A 167 -9.67 10.27 -6.19
N ASN A 168 -10.18 10.89 -7.25
CA ASN A 168 -11.62 11.03 -7.45
C ASN A 168 -12.29 9.66 -7.66
N ASN A 169 -11.71 8.78 -8.50
CA ASN A 169 -12.24 7.44 -8.74
C ASN A 169 -12.25 6.56 -7.47
N ALA A 170 -11.23 6.68 -6.61
CA ALA A 170 -11.20 5.98 -5.32
C ALA A 170 -12.31 6.47 -4.38
N LEU A 171 -12.55 7.79 -4.32
CA LEU A 171 -13.65 8.38 -3.54
C LEU A 171 -15.03 7.97 -4.07
N GLU A 172 -15.20 7.90 -5.39
CA GLU A 172 -16.43 7.42 -6.05
C GLU A 172 -16.70 5.94 -5.71
N GLN A 173 -15.71 5.06 -5.92
CA GLN A 173 -15.81 3.63 -5.56
C GLN A 173 -16.15 3.43 -4.08
N MET A 174 -15.54 4.21 -3.18
CA MET A 174 -15.84 4.12 -1.75
C MET A 174 -17.27 4.58 -1.40
N ALA A 175 -17.79 5.58 -2.09
CA ALA A 175 -19.18 6.03 -1.90
C ALA A 175 -20.18 4.97 -2.38
N GLU A 176 -19.89 4.25 -3.48
CA GLU A 176 -20.68 3.12 -3.96
C GLU A 176 -20.58 1.91 -3.01
N GLU A 177 -19.37 1.57 -2.56
CA GLU A 177 -19.10 0.48 -1.60
C GLU A 177 -19.71 0.73 -0.20
N GLU A 178 -19.88 1.99 0.22
CA GLU A 178 -20.64 2.32 1.43
C GLU A 178 -22.15 2.31 1.20
N GLN A 179 -22.65 2.79 0.04
CA GLN A 179 -24.08 2.81 -0.28
C GLN A 179 -24.68 1.43 -0.55
N TRP A 180 -23.91 0.49 -1.08
CA TRP A 180 -24.41 -0.85 -1.39
C TRP A 180 -24.65 -1.73 -0.16
N LYS A 181 -24.16 -1.33 1.03
CA LYS A 181 -24.42 -2.03 2.30
C LYS A 181 -25.93 -1.98 2.61
N PRO A 182 -26.68 -3.09 2.48
CA PRO A 182 -28.12 -3.04 2.71
C PRO A 182 -28.39 -2.87 4.21
N ASP A 183 -29.44 -2.12 4.55
CA ASP A 183 -29.91 -1.96 5.93
C ASP A 183 -30.49 -3.28 6.47
N PHE A 184 -29.62 -4.22 6.83
CA PHE A 184 -29.97 -5.44 7.57
C PHE A 184 -30.20 -5.15 9.07
N TYR A 185 -31.00 -4.12 9.34
CA TYR A 185 -31.46 -3.74 10.67
C TYR A 185 -32.99 -3.57 10.69
N LEU A 186 -33.66 -4.72 10.76
CA LEU A 186 -35.09 -4.96 11.07
C LEU A 186 -36.09 -4.74 9.92
#